data_AF-A0A1E3X5X0-F1
#
_entry.id   AF-A0A1E3X5X0-F1
#
_cell.length_a   1.000
_cell.length_b   1.000
_cell.length_c   1.000
_cell.angle_alpha   90.00
_cell.angle_beta   90.00
_cell.angle_gamma   90.00
#
_symmetry.space_group_name_H-M   'P 1'
#
loop_
_entity.id
_entity.type
_entity.pdbx_description
1 polymer ?
#
loop_
_entity_poly.entity_id
_entity_poly.type
_entity_poly.pdbx_seq_one_letter_code
_entity_poly.pdbx_strand_id
1 'polypeptide(L)'
;MKLRLIPSFFLSLLIFGALIRAAYSQYDYILGQKITIDDVEPPDNYELQVFLEEDEAITSVFKGCDEVLSDYLVLTPREKEVLENRLKSRINEDAFSIFIGKKGGKIHRYAIITDEMGCFHPITFIMSMKPNGKIEKVAVMIYRESRGKEVIRKRFLYQYKGKSLSNPIRINKDIINITGATTSVRGVNRGVRKMRAVLDEFYLQGNRGISPTSYSQTANQVAKEETQKIFSQAYPSMDDIVEILITGTTEKNASLAFKKAFKEVDRLNKILNRDMKNSKISRINRKAWKKPIKCDKEIFNIVKSSLHHSKITNGGFDITEGSLTEELSKGTKRLREPEDIAPLLAAATYKNIAIDTNENAGGTIFLNDKQTKLDLSLVANGYVVDNIIEILENNGISHALVNFGGVIRVMGNPPGDTVWRIAIPDPKDNGKSIGFIHTSNGAVAVSGDYEKMLINNRKEYSHITDLNLQRPFDANLLEAVVVASTAFEADALSAAAHLSGLNKDMGLIDSISDAEGIDIYERTDGSIEIEISDGMKTYFIRKTEPISPQRTRPACAF
;
A
#
# COMPACT_ATOMS: atom_id res chain seq x y z
N MET A 1 -16.09 36.17 -11.36
CA MET A 1 -14.78 36.55 -10.78
C MET A 1 -13.82 35.40 -11.04
N LYS A 2 -12.67 35.66 -11.68
CA LYS A 2 -11.76 34.66 -12.27
C LYS A 2 -11.18 33.70 -11.21
N LEU A 3 -11.27 32.38 -11.42
CA LEU A 3 -10.48 31.39 -10.67
C LEU A 3 -9.29 30.93 -11.51
N ARG A 4 -8.10 31.00 -10.90
CA ARG A 4 -6.79 30.66 -11.47
C ARG A 4 -6.52 29.16 -11.36
N LEU A 5 -5.81 28.62 -12.37
CA LEU A 5 -5.15 27.32 -12.34
C LEU A 5 -4.00 27.32 -11.31
N ILE A 6 -3.83 26.20 -10.60
CA ILE A 6 -2.60 25.83 -9.88
C ILE A 6 -2.31 24.36 -10.21
N PRO A 7 -1.17 24.01 -10.83
CA PRO A 7 -0.76 22.63 -11.06
C PRO A 7 0.43 22.26 -10.14
N SER A 8 0.19 21.43 -9.12
CA SER A 8 1.20 20.55 -8.47
C SER A 8 0.65 20.04 -7.13
N PHE A 9 0.13 18.82 -7.04
CA PHE A 9 -0.05 18.10 -5.77
C PHE A 9 -0.37 16.63 -6.05
N PHE A 10 0.67 15.79 -6.19
CA PHE A 10 0.52 14.33 -6.17
C PHE A 10 1.76 13.71 -5.52
N LEU A 11 1.83 13.84 -4.19
CA LEU A 11 2.62 12.96 -3.31
C LEU A 11 2.17 13.05 -1.83
N SER A 12 0.88 13.24 -1.56
CA SER A 12 0.40 13.39 -0.18
C SER A 12 -0.82 12.55 0.19
N LEU A 13 -1.40 11.74 -0.70
CA LEU A 13 -2.63 11.01 -0.35
C LEU A 13 -2.43 9.79 0.58
N LEU A 14 -1.21 9.28 0.76
CA LEU A 14 -0.94 8.20 1.74
C LEU A 14 -0.41 8.72 3.09
N ILE A 15 -0.19 10.05 3.23
CA ILE A 15 0.23 10.70 4.50
C ILE A 15 -0.91 11.59 5.05
N PHE A 16 -1.90 11.97 4.24
CA PHE A 16 -2.98 12.88 4.66
C PHE A 16 -3.91 12.28 5.72
N GLY A 17 -4.15 10.97 5.70
CA GLY A 17 -4.91 10.29 6.77
C GLY A 17 -4.22 10.38 8.15
N ALA A 18 -2.88 10.27 8.17
CA ALA A 18 -2.09 10.42 9.40
C ALA A 18 -2.04 11.89 9.89
N LEU A 19 -2.01 12.86 8.98
CA LEU A 19 -2.05 14.30 9.32
C LEU A 19 -3.41 14.74 9.86
N ILE A 20 -4.51 14.13 9.42
CA ILE A 20 -5.86 14.41 9.96
C ILE A 20 -6.05 13.78 11.36
N ARG A 21 -5.42 12.62 11.64
CA ARG A 21 -5.32 12.08 13.01
C ARG A 21 -4.61 13.03 13.97
N ALA A 22 -3.60 13.77 13.49
CA ALA A 22 -2.93 14.81 14.29
C ALA A 22 -3.74 16.12 14.41
N ALA A 23 -4.51 16.48 13.37
CA ALA A 23 -5.25 17.74 13.32
C ALA A 23 -6.50 17.75 14.22
N TYR A 24 -7.13 16.60 14.47
CA TYR A 24 -8.28 16.51 15.40
C TYR A 24 -7.88 16.35 16.88
N SER A 25 -6.60 16.09 17.17
CA SER A 25 -6.06 15.95 18.53
C SER A 25 -5.57 17.28 19.15
N GLN A 26 -5.57 18.39 18.41
CA GLN A 26 -4.91 19.65 18.82
C GLN A 26 -5.85 20.78 19.26
N TYR A 27 -6.94 20.43 19.93
CA TYR A 27 -7.65 21.38 20.81
C TYR A 27 -7.73 20.76 22.20
N ASP A 28 -6.62 20.80 22.95
CA ASP A 28 -6.61 21.27 24.34
C ASP A 28 -5.19 21.31 24.94
N TYR A 29 -4.86 22.50 25.45
CA TYR A 29 -3.91 22.86 26.50
C TYR A 29 -2.38 22.67 26.37
N ILE A 30 -1.75 23.84 26.61
CA ILE A 30 -0.34 24.21 26.77
C ILE A 30 0.29 23.54 28.00
N LEU A 31 1.59 23.19 27.94
CA LEU A 31 2.56 23.49 29.01
C LEU A 31 4.01 23.36 28.50
N GLY A 32 4.75 24.45 28.62
CA GLY A 32 6.10 24.58 28.11
C GLY A 32 7.15 23.86 28.97
N GLN A 33 8.12 23.26 28.28
CA GLN A 33 9.49 23.16 28.75
C GLN A 33 10.42 23.22 27.53
N LYS A 34 11.40 24.13 27.58
CA LYS A 34 12.52 24.21 26.65
C LYS A 34 13.37 22.95 26.82
N ILE A 35 13.48 22.14 25.77
CA ILE A 35 14.54 21.15 25.64
C ILE A 35 15.46 21.65 24.54
N THR A 36 16.72 21.87 24.91
CA THR A 36 17.81 22.36 24.06
C THR A 36 18.16 21.33 23.00
N ILE A 37 18.21 21.82 21.77
CA ILE A 37 18.66 21.16 20.54
C ILE A 37 20.16 20.90 20.70
N ASP A 38 20.56 19.63 20.62
CA ASP A 38 21.77 19.14 19.95
C ASP A 38 21.67 17.60 19.89
N ASP A 39 21.92 17.00 18.72
CA ASP A 39 21.84 15.57 18.36
C ASP A 39 20.47 14.97 17.95
N VAL A 40 19.61 15.74 17.26
CA VAL A 40 18.55 15.17 16.39
C VAL A 40 18.99 15.29 14.93
N GLU A 41 19.22 14.16 14.24
CA GLU A 41 19.39 14.15 12.78
C GLU A 41 18.15 14.75 12.09
N PRO A 42 18.30 15.65 11.10
CA PRO A 42 17.17 16.42 10.59
C PRO A 42 16.22 15.56 9.71
N PRO A 43 14.90 15.83 9.70
CA PRO A 43 13.89 15.06 8.96
C PRO A 43 13.92 15.20 7.42
N ASP A 44 14.96 15.79 6.83
CA ASP A 44 14.94 16.36 5.48
C ASP A 44 15.87 15.65 4.46
N ASN A 45 15.69 14.35 4.19
CA ASN A 45 16.47 13.64 3.16
C ASN A 45 15.65 13.13 1.95
N TYR A 46 14.46 13.68 1.73
CA TYR A 46 13.61 13.35 0.58
C TYR A 46 13.18 14.61 -0.17
N GLU A 47 13.78 14.85 -1.34
CA GLU A 47 13.35 15.89 -2.29
C GLU A 47 13.05 15.21 -3.63
N LEU A 48 11.76 14.99 -3.92
CA LEU A 48 11.31 14.42 -5.20
C LEU A 48 11.52 15.45 -6.31
N GLN A 49 12.46 15.17 -7.22
CA GLN A 49 12.78 16.02 -8.36
C GLN A 49 12.58 15.23 -9.65
N VAL A 50 11.58 15.63 -10.44
CA VAL A 50 11.33 15.09 -11.78
C VAL A 50 12.07 15.97 -12.80
N PHE A 51 12.94 15.35 -13.59
CA PHE A 51 13.79 16.01 -14.60
C PHE A 51 13.36 15.71 -16.02
N LEU A 52 12.78 14.53 -16.26
CA LEU A 52 12.21 14.13 -17.53
C LEU A 52 11.00 13.25 -17.22
N GLU A 53 9.85 13.65 -17.75
CA GLU A 53 8.70 12.76 -17.84
C GLU A 53 9.00 11.61 -18.82
N GLU A 54 8.24 10.51 -18.75
CA GLU A 54 8.51 9.31 -19.55
C GLU A 54 8.55 9.60 -21.07
N ASP A 55 7.58 10.36 -21.59
CA ASP A 55 7.53 10.73 -23.01
C ASP A 55 8.69 11.64 -23.42
N GLU A 56 9.11 12.55 -22.56
CA GLU A 56 10.28 13.39 -22.80
C GLU A 56 11.54 12.52 -22.82
N ALA A 57 11.65 11.57 -21.89
CA ALA A 57 12.76 10.64 -21.79
C ALA A 57 12.86 9.78 -23.07
N ILE A 58 11.75 9.16 -23.49
CA ILE A 58 11.63 8.33 -24.70
C ILE A 58 11.94 9.16 -25.96
N THR A 59 11.29 10.32 -26.13
CA THR A 59 11.55 11.24 -27.25
C THR A 59 13.01 11.65 -27.31
N SER A 60 13.61 11.92 -26.16
CA SER A 60 14.99 12.37 -26.08
C SER A 60 16.01 11.29 -26.44
N VAL A 61 15.67 10.00 -26.32
CA VAL A 61 16.55 8.88 -26.67
C VAL A 61 16.28 8.32 -28.07
N PHE A 62 15.04 8.44 -28.58
CA PHE A 62 14.66 7.97 -29.91
C PHE A 62 14.63 9.04 -30.99
N LYS A 63 15.17 10.24 -30.72
CA LYS A 63 15.29 11.31 -31.73
C LYS A 63 15.85 10.78 -33.07
N GLY A 64 15.05 10.92 -34.13
CA GLY A 64 15.38 10.47 -35.48
C GLY A 64 15.04 9.01 -35.81
N CYS A 65 14.26 8.32 -34.97
CA CYS A 65 13.51 7.11 -35.33
C CYS A 65 12.16 7.51 -35.93
N ASP A 66 11.68 6.74 -36.90
CA ASP A 66 10.40 6.97 -37.58
C ASP A 66 9.26 6.18 -36.91
N GLU A 67 9.60 5.13 -36.16
CA GLU A 67 8.68 4.32 -35.38
C GLU A 67 9.38 3.96 -34.07
N VAL A 68 8.64 3.86 -32.98
CA VAL A 68 9.12 3.23 -31.75
C VAL A 68 8.16 2.07 -31.49
N LEU A 69 8.60 1.02 -30.80
CA LEU A 69 7.78 -0.10 -30.31
C LEU A 69 7.98 -0.23 -28.80
N SER A 70 7.03 -0.83 -28.09
CA SER A 70 7.23 -1.23 -26.69
C SER A 70 7.11 -2.75 -26.54
N ASP A 71 7.84 -3.27 -25.57
CA ASP A 71 7.86 -4.68 -25.17
C ASP A 71 8.01 -4.77 -23.65
N TYR A 72 7.37 -5.78 -23.04
CA TYR A 72 7.41 -6.02 -21.61
C TYR A 72 8.09 -7.35 -21.33
N LEU A 73 9.36 -7.27 -20.95
CA LEU A 73 10.21 -8.44 -20.74
C LEU A 73 10.00 -8.98 -19.33
N VAL A 74 9.12 -9.97 -19.18
CA VAL A 74 9.03 -10.78 -17.94
C VAL A 74 10.16 -11.81 -17.94
N LEU A 75 10.94 -11.84 -16.86
CA LEU A 75 12.02 -12.79 -16.65
C LEU A 75 11.52 -14.07 -16.00
N THR A 76 11.82 -15.21 -16.61
CA THR A 76 11.74 -16.50 -15.92
C THR A 76 12.83 -16.62 -14.85
N PRO A 77 12.68 -17.47 -13.82
CA PRO A 77 13.72 -17.69 -12.81
C PRO A 77 15.10 -18.04 -13.40
N ARG A 78 15.12 -18.82 -14.49
CA ARG A 78 16.35 -19.20 -15.20
C ARG A 78 16.99 -18.01 -15.93
N GLU A 79 16.19 -17.17 -16.59
CA GLU A 79 16.68 -15.95 -17.25
C GLU A 79 17.23 -14.94 -16.24
N LYS A 80 16.58 -14.82 -15.08
CA LYS A 80 17.05 -14.01 -13.96
C LYS A 80 18.40 -14.53 -13.44
N GLU A 81 18.52 -15.83 -13.20
CA GLU A 81 19.77 -16.47 -12.77
C GLU A 81 20.92 -16.23 -13.76
N VAL A 82 20.67 -16.33 -15.06
CA VAL A 82 21.66 -16.05 -16.12
C VAL A 82 22.17 -14.61 -16.01
N LEU A 83 21.25 -13.64 -15.88
CA LEU A 83 21.62 -12.23 -15.73
C LEU A 83 22.40 -11.97 -14.42
N GLU A 84 21.98 -12.56 -13.31
CA GLU A 84 22.64 -12.39 -12.00
C GLU A 84 24.06 -12.94 -12.00
N ASN A 85 24.25 -14.15 -12.55
CA ASN A 85 25.55 -14.77 -12.74
C ASN A 85 26.46 -13.91 -13.62
N ARG A 86 25.90 -13.31 -14.67
CA ARG A 86 26.62 -12.42 -15.61
C ARG A 86 27.01 -11.09 -14.96
N LEU A 87 26.14 -10.49 -14.15
CA LEU A 87 26.39 -9.21 -13.47
C LEU A 87 27.24 -9.37 -12.20
N LYS A 88 27.31 -10.59 -11.66
CA LYS A 88 27.83 -10.91 -10.31
C LYS A 88 27.11 -10.08 -9.24
N SER A 89 25.79 -9.93 -9.40
CA SER A 89 24.92 -9.13 -8.53
C SER A 89 23.50 -9.67 -8.66
N ARG A 90 22.74 -9.64 -7.55
CA ARG A 90 21.31 -9.92 -7.60
C ARG A 90 20.54 -8.86 -8.38
N ILE A 91 19.46 -9.28 -9.01
CA ILE A 91 18.47 -8.45 -9.69
C ILE A 91 17.18 -8.59 -8.91
N ASN A 92 16.58 -7.48 -8.51
CA ASN A 92 15.34 -7.52 -7.74
C ASN A 92 14.12 -7.55 -8.66
N GLU A 93 14.23 -6.99 -9.86
CA GLU A 93 13.15 -6.90 -10.84
C GLU A 93 12.83 -8.26 -11.48
N ASP A 94 11.54 -8.55 -11.63
CA ASP A 94 11.03 -9.71 -12.37
C ASP A 94 10.61 -9.36 -13.79
N ALA A 95 10.54 -8.07 -14.13
CA ALA A 95 10.23 -7.62 -15.48
C ALA A 95 10.89 -6.27 -15.83
N PHE A 96 11.02 -5.99 -17.13
CA PHE A 96 11.57 -4.75 -17.67
C PHE A 96 10.71 -4.17 -18.79
N SER A 97 10.48 -2.85 -18.75
CA SER A 97 9.88 -2.10 -19.87
C SER A 97 10.94 -1.74 -20.91
N ILE A 98 10.79 -2.28 -22.12
CA ILE A 98 11.73 -2.11 -23.23
C ILE A 98 11.07 -1.35 -24.36
N PHE A 99 11.85 -0.47 -24.99
CA PHE A 99 11.42 0.32 -26.13
C PHE A 99 12.35 0.07 -27.32
N ILE A 100 11.79 0.00 -28.52
CA ILE A 100 12.53 -0.36 -29.76
C ILE A 100 12.27 0.70 -30.82
N GLY A 101 13.23 1.57 -31.06
CA GLY A 101 13.15 2.59 -32.11
C GLY A 101 13.58 2.03 -33.46
N LYS A 102 12.75 2.17 -34.48
CA LYS A 102 13.03 1.85 -35.88
C LYS A 102 13.22 3.10 -36.74
N LYS A 103 14.07 3.01 -37.74
CA LYS A 103 14.27 4.04 -38.78
C LYS A 103 14.28 3.35 -40.15
N GLY A 104 13.39 3.75 -41.05
CA GLY A 104 13.21 3.10 -42.35
C GLY A 104 12.96 1.58 -42.23
N GLY A 105 12.17 1.16 -41.24
CA GLY A 105 11.84 -0.26 -40.98
C GLY A 105 12.94 -1.09 -40.31
N LYS A 106 14.15 -0.57 -40.13
CA LYS A 106 15.25 -1.25 -39.42
C LYS A 106 15.32 -0.79 -37.97
N ILE A 107 15.65 -1.70 -37.05
CA ILE A 107 15.90 -1.32 -35.65
C ILE A 107 17.10 -0.36 -35.63
N HIS A 108 16.88 0.83 -35.09
CA HIS A 108 17.86 1.89 -34.98
C HIS A 108 18.39 2.00 -33.55
N ARG A 109 17.53 1.79 -32.54
CA ARG A 109 17.88 1.89 -31.11
C ARG A 109 16.99 1.00 -30.26
N TYR A 110 17.49 0.63 -29.09
CA TYR A 110 16.74 0.10 -27.98
C TYR A 110 16.80 1.08 -26.81
N ALA A 111 15.81 1.09 -25.94
CA ALA A 111 15.87 1.78 -24.66
C ALA A 111 15.15 0.99 -23.56
N ILE A 112 15.51 1.27 -22.32
CA ILE A 112 14.99 0.61 -21.13
C ILE A 112 14.98 1.63 -20.00
N ILE A 113 13.92 1.60 -19.19
CA ILE A 113 13.75 2.40 -17.99
C ILE A 113 13.96 1.47 -16.78
N THR A 114 14.71 1.92 -15.78
CA THR A 114 14.91 1.18 -14.53
C THR A 114 14.95 2.13 -13.35
N ASP A 115 14.64 1.58 -12.19
CA ASP A 115 15.00 2.15 -10.90
C ASP A 115 16.28 1.50 -10.37
N GLU A 116 17.11 2.29 -9.70
CA GLU A 116 18.22 1.79 -8.89
C GLU A 116 18.37 2.58 -7.62
N MET A 117 18.65 1.90 -6.51
CA MET A 117 18.94 2.57 -5.25
C MET A 117 20.18 3.46 -5.37
N GLY A 118 19.99 4.75 -5.05
CA GLY A 118 21.05 5.71 -4.82
C GLY A 118 21.68 5.52 -3.45
N CYS A 119 21.82 6.60 -2.70
CA CYS A 119 22.20 6.57 -1.29
C CYS A 119 21.08 6.03 -0.39
N PHE A 120 19.85 6.53 -0.54
CA PHE A 120 18.71 6.20 0.32
C PHE A 120 17.41 5.97 -0.46
N HIS A 121 17.29 6.53 -1.67
CA HIS A 121 16.07 6.42 -2.48
C HIS A 121 16.39 5.98 -3.91
N PRO A 122 15.44 5.40 -4.64
CA PRO A 122 15.66 5.00 -6.02
C PRO A 122 15.84 6.22 -6.92
N ILE A 123 16.78 6.09 -7.86
CA ILE A 123 16.99 6.98 -9.00
C ILE A 123 16.35 6.29 -10.20
N THR A 124 15.39 6.96 -10.86
CA THR A 124 14.76 6.46 -12.09
C THR A 124 15.49 7.03 -13.29
N PHE A 125 15.90 6.19 -14.23
CA PHE A 125 16.61 6.64 -15.41
C PHE A 125 16.38 5.75 -16.62
N ILE A 126 16.49 6.37 -17.79
CA ILE A 126 16.42 5.70 -19.08
C ILE A 126 17.83 5.54 -19.66
N MET A 127 18.08 4.39 -20.28
CA MET A 127 19.27 4.17 -21.10
C MET A 127 18.86 3.73 -22.50
N SER A 128 19.46 4.32 -23.52
CA SER A 128 19.37 3.85 -24.90
C SER A 128 20.66 3.27 -25.41
N MET A 129 20.53 2.29 -26.31
CA MET A 129 21.61 1.53 -26.87
C MET A 129 21.37 1.28 -28.36
N LYS A 130 22.44 1.31 -29.16
CA LYS A 130 22.38 0.96 -30.58
C LYS A 130 22.37 -0.56 -30.77
N PRO A 131 21.90 -1.07 -31.92
CA PRO A 131 21.97 -2.49 -32.28
C PRO A 131 23.38 -3.09 -32.24
N ASN A 132 24.43 -2.27 -32.28
CA ASN A 132 25.82 -2.72 -32.13
C ASN A 132 26.29 -2.82 -30.66
N GLY A 133 25.37 -2.75 -29.69
CA GLY A 133 25.66 -2.88 -28.26
C GLY A 133 26.30 -1.65 -27.60
N LYS A 134 26.42 -0.53 -28.30
CA LYS A 134 26.98 0.72 -27.73
C LYS A 134 25.89 1.59 -27.13
N ILE A 135 26.07 1.99 -25.87
CA ILE A 135 25.21 2.96 -25.18
C ILE A 135 25.25 4.27 -25.94
N GLU A 136 24.08 4.84 -26.21
CA GLU A 136 23.98 6.12 -26.91
C GLU A 136 23.69 7.27 -25.96
N LYS A 137 22.80 7.04 -24.99
CA LYS A 137 22.38 8.06 -24.03
C LYS A 137 21.92 7.41 -22.73
N VAL A 138 22.26 8.04 -21.62
CA VAL A 138 21.69 7.82 -20.30
C VAL A 138 21.07 9.14 -19.85
N ALA A 139 19.87 9.11 -19.31
CA ALA A 139 19.21 10.29 -18.77
C ALA A 139 18.49 9.94 -17.47
N VAL A 140 18.70 10.74 -16.42
CA VAL A 140 17.96 10.62 -15.16
C VAL A 140 16.60 11.26 -15.33
N MET A 141 15.55 10.51 -14.99
CA MET A 141 14.14 10.92 -15.07
C MET A 141 13.68 11.48 -13.74
N ILE A 142 13.89 10.73 -12.65
CA ILE A 142 13.45 11.11 -11.31
C ILE A 142 14.59 10.88 -10.32
N TYR A 143 14.86 11.88 -9.49
CA TYR A 143 15.85 11.83 -8.42
C TYR A 143 15.18 12.17 -7.09
N ARG A 144 15.48 11.41 -6.05
CA ARG A 144 14.71 11.42 -4.79
C ARG A 144 15.62 11.60 -3.57
N GLU A 145 16.72 12.32 -3.71
CA GLU A 145 17.72 12.50 -2.65
C GLU A 145 18.09 13.97 -2.49
N SER A 146 18.32 14.40 -1.24
CA SER A 146 18.77 15.75 -0.90
C SER A 146 20.21 16.05 -1.37
N ARG A 147 21.02 15.00 -1.57
CA ARG A 147 22.43 15.08 -1.97
C ARG A 147 22.72 14.17 -3.16
N GLY A 148 23.76 14.50 -3.92
CA GLY A 148 24.23 13.68 -5.04
C GLY A 148 23.62 14.01 -6.40
N LYS A 149 22.79 15.07 -6.49
CA LYS A 149 22.14 15.53 -7.73
C LYS A 149 23.10 15.85 -8.88
N GLU A 150 24.39 15.94 -8.61
CA GLU A 150 25.43 16.09 -9.63
C GLU A 150 25.43 14.93 -10.65
N VAL A 151 24.91 13.75 -10.29
CA VAL A 151 24.78 12.61 -11.23
C VAL A 151 23.77 12.86 -12.35
N ILE A 152 22.84 13.82 -12.17
CA ILE A 152 21.88 14.20 -13.22
C ILE A 152 22.56 15.02 -14.32
N ARG A 153 23.66 15.70 -14.00
CA ARG A 153 24.30 16.64 -14.92
C ARG A 153 24.73 15.92 -16.19
N LYS A 154 24.37 16.48 -17.35
CA LYS A 154 24.72 15.96 -18.69
C LYS A 154 26.19 15.56 -18.81
N ARG A 155 27.11 16.33 -18.21
CA ARG A 155 28.56 16.03 -18.18
C ARG A 155 28.90 14.67 -17.55
N PHE A 156 28.20 14.29 -16.48
CA PHE A 156 28.44 13.03 -15.79
C PHE A 156 27.85 11.86 -16.60
N LEU A 157 26.60 12.00 -17.06
CA LEU A 157 25.92 10.94 -17.83
C LEU A 157 26.55 10.70 -19.21
N TYR A 158 27.20 11.71 -19.79
CA TYR A 158 27.91 11.58 -21.06
C TYR A 158 29.04 10.55 -21.01
N GLN A 159 29.58 10.25 -19.82
CA GLN A 159 30.64 9.26 -19.64
C GLN A 159 30.24 7.84 -20.06
N TYR A 160 28.94 7.52 -20.04
CA TYR A 160 28.45 6.19 -20.45
C TYR A 160 28.35 6.04 -21.97
N LYS A 161 28.32 7.15 -22.72
CA LYS A 161 28.16 7.13 -24.17
C LYS A 161 29.29 6.36 -24.86
N GLY A 162 28.92 5.49 -25.79
CA GLY A 162 29.82 4.67 -26.60
C GLY A 162 30.32 3.41 -25.93
N LYS A 163 30.10 3.23 -24.62
CA LYS A 163 30.49 2.00 -23.91
C LYS A 163 29.59 0.83 -24.34
N SER A 164 30.20 -0.33 -24.54
CA SER A 164 29.55 -1.60 -24.88
C SER A 164 30.00 -2.69 -23.90
N LEU A 165 29.60 -3.95 -24.07
CA LEU A 165 30.02 -5.05 -23.19
C LEU A 165 31.53 -5.28 -23.11
N SER A 166 32.26 -5.03 -24.20
CA SER A 166 33.73 -5.08 -24.20
C SER A 166 34.37 -3.91 -23.45
N ASN A 167 33.59 -2.88 -23.09
CA ASN A 167 34.05 -1.75 -22.29
C ASN A 167 33.60 -1.92 -20.83
N PRO A 168 34.53 -2.07 -19.89
CA PRO A 168 34.19 -2.08 -18.47
C PRO A 168 33.68 -0.71 -18.03
N ILE A 169 32.81 -0.72 -17.01
CA ILE A 169 32.25 0.49 -16.39
C ILE A 169 32.65 0.51 -14.91
N ARG A 170 33.93 0.77 -14.63
CA ARG A 170 34.51 0.83 -13.28
C ARG A 170 34.63 2.28 -12.82
N ILE A 171 34.16 2.57 -11.61
CA ILE A 171 34.28 3.90 -11.00
C ILE A 171 35.77 4.19 -10.72
N ASN A 172 36.19 5.44 -10.89
CA ASN A 172 37.59 5.91 -10.79
C ASN A 172 38.56 5.32 -11.81
N LYS A 173 38.07 4.58 -12.81
CA LYS A 173 38.86 4.12 -13.95
C LYS A 173 38.19 4.50 -15.27
N ASP A 174 36.95 4.07 -15.43
CA ASP A 174 36.16 4.22 -16.64
C ASP A 174 35.05 5.28 -16.50
N ILE A 175 34.64 5.60 -15.26
CA ILE A 175 33.67 6.63 -14.88
C ILE A 175 34.29 7.49 -13.76
N ILE A 176 34.38 8.80 -13.99
CA ILE A 176 34.81 9.79 -13.01
C ILE A 176 33.77 9.85 -11.88
N ASN A 177 34.24 9.62 -10.67
CA ASN A 177 33.42 9.72 -9.48
C ASN A 177 33.14 11.18 -9.11
N ILE A 178 32.10 11.42 -8.32
CA ILE A 178 31.75 12.73 -7.82
C ILE A 178 31.91 12.72 -6.30
N THR A 179 32.81 13.57 -5.78
CA THR A 179 33.01 13.76 -4.34
C THR A 179 31.71 14.16 -3.68
N GLY A 180 31.32 13.46 -2.61
CA GLY A 180 30.05 13.67 -1.91
C GLY A 180 28.82 13.00 -2.56
N ALA A 181 28.97 12.39 -3.73
CA ALA A 181 27.88 11.69 -4.46
C ALA A 181 28.26 10.27 -4.88
N THR A 182 29.28 9.67 -4.25
CA THR A 182 29.83 8.35 -4.63
C THR A 182 28.77 7.25 -4.65
N THR A 183 27.81 7.29 -3.72
CA THR A 183 26.74 6.27 -3.63
C THR A 183 25.75 6.40 -4.78
N SER A 184 25.33 7.62 -5.11
CA SER A 184 24.46 7.90 -6.27
C SER A 184 25.18 7.56 -7.59
N VAL A 185 26.49 7.82 -7.70
CA VAL A 185 27.33 7.38 -8.83
C VAL A 185 27.33 5.85 -8.96
N ARG A 186 27.45 5.12 -7.84
CA ARG A 186 27.36 3.65 -7.81
C ARG A 186 25.98 3.14 -8.23
N GLY A 187 24.90 3.78 -7.79
CA GLY A 187 23.53 3.46 -8.18
C GLY A 187 23.32 3.58 -9.69
N VAL A 188 23.63 4.74 -10.27
CA VAL A 188 23.55 4.95 -11.73
C VAL A 188 24.42 3.93 -12.48
N ASN A 189 25.65 3.68 -12.01
CA ASN A 189 26.52 2.70 -12.67
C ASN A 189 25.96 1.27 -12.62
N ARG A 190 25.31 0.88 -11.50
CA ARG A 190 24.68 -0.43 -11.36
C ARG A 190 23.56 -0.62 -12.38
N GLY A 191 22.65 0.34 -12.49
CA GLY A 191 21.53 0.23 -13.44
C GLY A 191 21.99 0.33 -14.88
N VAL A 192 22.99 1.17 -15.20
CA VAL A 192 23.57 1.17 -16.56
C VAL A 192 24.16 -0.19 -16.91
N ARG A 193 24.86 -0.84 -15.98
CA ARG A 193 25.38 -2.21 -16.19
C ARG A 193 24.25 -3.23 -16.35
N LYS A 194 23.21 -3.15 -15.51
CA LYS A 194 22.03 -4.03 -15.53
C LYS A 194 21.26 -3.91 -16.84
N MET A 195 20.82 -2.70 -17.18
CA MET A 195 20.11 -2.39 -18.41
C MET A 195 20.87 -2.82 -19.66
N ARG A 196 22.20 -2.63 -19.68
CA ARG A 196 23.04 -3.08 -20.80
C ARG A 196 23.07 -4.60 -20.92
N ALA A 197 23.13 -5.33 -19.80
CA ALA A 197 23.10 -6.79 -19.81
C ALA A 197 21.74 -7.32 -20.28
N VAL A 198 20.63 -6.73 -19.81
CA VAL A 198 19.27 -7.09 -20.23
C VAL A 198 19.11 -6.92 -21.75
N LEU A 199 19.41 -5.73 -22.28
CA LEU A 199 19.25 -5.48 -23.71
C LEU A 199 20.17 -6.36 -24.57
N ASP A 200 21.40 -6.62 -24.12
CA ASP A 200 22.29 -7.50 -24.86
C ASP A 200 21.78 -8.95 -24.90
N GLU A 201 21.39 -9.50 -23.75
CA GLU A 201 20.94 -10.88 -23.61
C GLU A 201 19.67 -11.15 -24.44
N PHE A 202 18.67 -10.28 -24.31
CA PHE A 202 17.33 -10.57 -24.86
C PHE A 202 17.07 -9.93 -26.22
N TYR A 203 17.74 -8.81 -26.56
CA TYR A 203 17.44 -8.05 -27.78
C TYR A 203 18.59 -7.99 -28.80
N LEU A 204 19.84 -8.27 -28.40
CA LEU A 204 20.96 -8.32 -29.34
C LEU A 204 21.38 -9.74 -29.70
N GLN A 205 21.41 -10.66 -28.72
CA GLN A 205 21.77 -12.06 -28.97
C GLN A 205 20.63 -12.89 -29.58
N GLY A 206 19.40 -12.35 -29.60
CA GLY A 206 18.25 -12.99 -30.27
C GLY A 206 17.66 -14.18 -29.52
N ASN A 207 17.91 -14.29 -28.21
CA ASN A 207 17.49 -15.42 -27.38
C ASN A 207 15.96 -15.50 -27.15
N ARG A 208 15.17 -14.54 -27.65
CA ARG A 208 13.71 -14.52 -27.50
C ARG A 208 13.02 -14.05 -28.78
N GLY A 209 11.89 -14.67 -29.11
CA GLY A 209 10.99 -14.19 -30.16
C GLY A 209 10.33 -12.89 -29.71
N ILE A 210 10.68 -11.78 -30.35
CA ILE A 210 10.10 -10.47 -30.04
C ILE A 210 8.65 -10.49 -30.54
N SER A 211 7.68 -10.17 -29.67
CA SER A 211 6.28 -9.87 -30.06
C SER A 211 6.00 -8.38 -29.79
N PRO A 212 6.69 -7.46 -30.48
CA PRO A 212 6.64 -6.05 -30.13
C PRO A 212 5.32 -5.46 -30.60
N THR A 213 4.71 -4.61 -29.77
CA THR A 213 3.50 -3.88 -30.17
C THR A 213 3.92 -2.51 -30.70
N SER A 214 3.26 -2.02 -31.75
CA SER A 214 3.52 -0.67 -32.30
C SER A 214 3.40 0.39 -31.21
N TYR A 215 4.51 1.05 -30.86
CA TYR A 215 4.45 2.27 -30.06
C TYR A 215 4.10 3.36 -31.06
N SER A 216 2.80 3.61 -31.12
CA SER A 216 2.24 4.41 -32.18
C SER A 216 2.82 5.83 -32.10
N GLN A 217 3.36 6.34 -33.22
CA GLN A 217 3.41 7.77 -33.52
C GLN A 217 2.01 8.34 -33.77
N THR A 218 1.03 7.90 -32.98
CA THR A 218 -0.11 8.71 -32.60
C THR A 218 0.29 9.62 -31.43
N ALA A 219 1.56 9.82 -31.10
CA ALA A 219 1.98 10.87 -30.16
C ALA A 219 1.66 12.31 -30.64
N ASN A 220 1.13 12.52 -31.86
CA ASN A 220 0.65 13.82 -32.36
C ASN A 220 -0.85 13.86 -32.76
N GLN A 221 -1.61 12.80 -32.46
CA GLN A 221 -3.08 12.88 -32.23
C GLN A 221 -3.47 12.42 -30.81
N VAL A 222 -2.50 11.87 -30.08
CA VAL A 222 -2.40 11.66 -28.63
C VAL A 222 -1.32 12.62 -28.06
N ALA A 223 -0.97 13.70 -28.79
CA ALA A 223 -0.53 14.98 -28.19
C ALA A 223 -1.72 15.76 -27.59
N LYS A 224 -2.77 15.03 -27.22
CA LYS A 224 -3.26 15.10 -25.86
C LYS A 224 -2.94 13.75 -25.22
N GLU A 225 -1.87 13.69 -24.43
CA GLU A 225 -2.15 13.17 -23.11
C GLU A 225 -3.26 14.10 -22.59
N GLU A 226 -4.50 13.63 -22.65
CA GLU A 226 -5.16 13.61 -21.36
C GLU A 226 -4.20 12.74 -20.55
N THR A 227 -3.31 13.39 -19.78
CA THR A 227 -2.85 12.87 -18.48
C THR A 227 -4.03 12.07 -18.02
N GLN A 228 -3.98 10.72 -18.00
CA GLN A 228 -5.19 9.93 -17.75
C GLN A 228 -5.80 10.53 -16.51
N LYS A 229 -6.88 11.29 -16.68
CA LYS A 229 -7.10 12.42 -15.79
C LYS A 229 -7.39 11.78 -14.44
N ILE A 230 -6.48 12.00 -13.49
CA ILE A 230 -6.64 11.40 -12.18
C ILE A 230 -7.71 12.22 -11.52
N PHE A 231 -8.86 11.60 -11.34
CA PHE A 231 -9.92 12.17 -10.55
C PHE A 231 -9.76 11.58 -9.15
N SER A 232 -9.62 12.46 -8.16
CA SER A 232 -9.60 12.05 -6.77
C SER A 232 -10.63 12.86 -5.99
N GLN A 233 -11.37 12.18 -5.12
CA GLN A 233 -12.27 12.80 -4.16
C GLN A 233 -12.17 12.07 -2.83
N ALA A 234 -12.26 12.86 -1.76
CA ALA A 234 -12.34 12.39 -0.39
C ALA A 234 -13.72 12.73 0.19
N TYR A 235 -14.29 11.82 0.97
CA TYR A 235 -15.60 11.97 1.59
C TYR A 235 -15.59 11.44 3.03
N PRO A 236 -15.81 12.28 4.04
CA PRO A 236 -15.83 11.84 5.43
C PRO A 236 -17.10 11.02 5.72
N SER A 237 -16.94 9.87 6.37
CA SER A 237 -18.05 9.00 6.79
C SER A 237 -17.58 8.01 7.86
N MET A 238 -18.48 7.61 8.77
CA MET A 238 -18.20 6.66 9.86
C MET A 238 -16.90 6.96 10.62
N ASP A 239 -16.69 8.24 10.95
CA ASP A 239 -15.51 8.75 11.69
C ASP A 239 -14.15 8.55 10.99
N ASP A 240 -14.15 8.25 9.69
CA ASP A 240 -12.96 8.17 8.86
C ASP A 240 -13.22 8.85 7.48
N ILE A 241 -12.29 8.72 6.55
CA ILE A 241 -12.34 9.34 5.23
C ILE A 241 -12.28 8.23 4.17
N VAL A 242 -13.29 8.26 3.29
CA VAL A 242 -13.28 7.49 2.06
C VAL A 242 -12.56 8.29 0.99
N GLU A 243 -11.47 7.75 0.46
CA GLU A 243 -10.72 8.32 -0.65
C GLU A 243 -10.90 7.45 -1.89
N ILE A 244 -11.32 8.05 -3.00
CA ILE A 244 -11.51 7.35 -4.27
C ILE A 244 -10.64 8.03 -5.32
N LEU A 245 -9.79 7.26 -5.97
CA LEU A 245 -8.99 7.66 -7.11
C LEU A 245 -9.45 6.88 -8.34
N ILE A 246 -9.78 7.58 -9.42
CA ILE A 246 -10.29 7.03 -10.69
C ILE A 246 -9.45 7.55 -11.84
N THR A 247 -9.12 6.65 -12.78
CA THR A 247 -8.31 6.98 -13.94
C THR A 247 -8.88 6.31 -15.20
N GLY A 248 -8.33 6.66 -16.37
CA GLY A 248 -8.78 6.05 -17.65
C GLY A 248 -10.22 6.37 -18.05
N THR A 249 -10.80 7.48 -17.59
CA THR A 249 -12.19 7.87 -17.89
C THR A 249 -12.35 9.37 -18.11
N THR A 250 -13.55 9.82 -18.47
CA THR A 250 -13.87 11.24 -18.62
C THR A 250 -14.31 11.87 -17.30
N GLU A 251 -14.15 13.19 -17.14
CA GLU A 251 -14.58 13.91 -15.94
C GLU A 251 -16.07 13.75 -15.63
N LYS A 252 -16.89 13.67 -16.67
CA LYS A 252 -18.34 13.45 -16.55
C LYS A 252 -18.62 12.07 -15.94
N ASN A 253 -17.93 11.03 -16.40
CA ASN A 253 -18.10 9.66 -15.90
C ASN A 253 -17.53 9.52 -14.48
N ALA A 254 -16.34 10.07 -14.20
CA ALA A 254 -15.77 10.09 -12.86
C ALA A 254 -16.68 10.82 -11.86
N SER A 255 -17.18 12.00 -12.22
CA SER A 255 -18.11 12.77 -11.38
C SER A 255 -19.41 12.01 -11.09
N LEU A 256 -19.96 11.30 -12.08
CA LEU A 256 -21.14 10.45 -11.89
C LEU A 256 -20.83 9.26 -10.96
N ALA A 257 -19.66 8.64 -11.14
CA ALA A 257 -19.21 7.52 -10.34
C ALA A 257 -19.01 7.92 -8.87
N PHE A 258 -18.31 9.02 -8.58
CA PHE A 258 -18.17 9.55 -7.21
C PHE A 258 -19.51 9.85 -6.57
N LYS A 259 -20.42 10.51 -7.30
CA LYS A 259 -21.76 10.83 -6.77
C LYS A 259 -22.53 9.57 -6.38
N LYS A 260 -22.44 8.50 -7.18
CA LYS A 260 -23.08 7.21 -6.87
C LYS A 260 -22.39 6.52 -5.69
N ALA A 261 -21.06 6.52 -5.66
CA ALA A 261 -20.26 5.95 -4.58
C ALA A 261 -20.55 6.63 -3.24
N PHE A 262 -20.51 7.96 -3.16
CA PHE A 262 -20.77 8.67 -1.90
C PHE A 262 -22.23 8.59 -1.45
N LYS A 263 -23.18 8.54 -2.40
CA LYS A 263 -24.57 8.23 -2.06
C LYS A 263 -24.69 6.84 -1.43
N GLU A 264 -23.88 5.89 -1.89
CA GLU A 264 -23.84 4.55 -1.32
C GLU A 264 -23.19 4.52 0.06
N VAL A 265 -22.08 5.25 0.24
CA VAL A 265 -21.46 5.48 1.56
C VAL A 265 -22.49 6.01 2.57
N ASP A 266 -23.28 7.02 2.19
CA ASP A 266 -24.35 7.56 3.04
C ASP A 266 -25.46 6.54 3.35
N ARG A 267 -25.79 5.67 2.38
CA ARG A 267 -26.79 4.60 2.56
C ARG A 267 -26.27 3.56 3.54
N LEU A 268 -25.02 3.13 3.38
CA LEU A 268 -24.36 2.15 4.21
C LEU A 268 -24.09 2.69 5.63
N ASN A 269 -23.78 3.98 5.78
CA ASN A 269 -23.71 4.64 7.08
C ASN A 269 -25.03 4.48 7.86
N LYS A 270 -26.18 4.67 7.21
CA LYS A 270 -27.51 4.44 7.81
C LYS A 270 -27.82 2.97 8.10
N ILE A 271 -27.00 2.02 7.67
CA ILE A 271 -27.19 0.59 7.89
C ILE A 271 -26.26 0.09 8.99
N LEU A 272 -24.98 0.44 8.88
CA LEU A 272 -23.86 -0.15 9.62
C LEU A 272 -23.46 0.68 10.86
N ASN A 273 -23.74 1.98 10.87
CA ASN A 273 -23.30 2.84 11.98
C ASN A 273 -24.16 2.62 13.23
N ARG A 274 -23.53 2.12 14.29
CA ARG A 274 -24.17 1.81 15.57
C ARG A 274 -24.59 3.05 16.37
N ASP A 275 -23.92 4.18 16.17
CA ASP A 275 -24.15 5.43 16.88
C ASP A 275 -25.33 6.22 16.27
N MET A 276 -25.70 5.90 15.03
CA MET A 276 -26.92 6.40 14.42
C MET A 276 -28.17 5.71 14.99
N LYS A 277 -28.94 6.43 15.83
CA LYS A 277 -30.16 5.93 16.50
C LYS A 277 -31.11 5.11 15.61
N ASN A 278 -31.27 5.48 14.35
CA ASN A 278 -32.22 4.87 13.41
C ASN A 278 -31.57 3.89 12.42
N SER A 279 -30.31 3.53 12.58
CA SER A 279 -29.67 2.57 11.68
C SER A 279 -30.25 1.16 11.83
N LYS A 280 -30.03 0.31 10.81
CA LYS A 280 -30.46 -1.09 10.86
C LYS A 280 -29.77 -1.83 12.02
N ILE A 281 -28.48 -1.62 12.23
CA ILE A 281 -27.73 -2.27 13.32
C ILE A 281 -28.24 -1.81 14.70
N SER A 282 -28.50 -0.52 14.91
CA SER A 282 -29.00 -0.05 16.22
C SER A 282 -30.42 -0.55 16.49
N ARG A 283 -31.21 -0.80 15.43
CA ARG A 283 -32.53 -1.46 15.56
C ARG A 283 -32.40 -2.92 15.98
N ILE A 284 -31.41 -3.65 15.45
CA ILE A 284 -31.10 -5.03 15.86
C ILE A 284 -30.69 -5.02 17.34
N ASN A 285 -29.70 -4.20 17.71
CA ASN A 285 -29.20 -4.09 19.09
C ASN A 285 -30.28 -3.79 20.13
N ARG A 286 -31.31 -3.00 19.79
CA ARG A 286 -32.42 -2.69 20.71
C ARG A 286 -33.48 -3.77 20.85
N LYS A 287 -33.61 -4.68 19.87
CA LYS A 287 -34.80 -5.53 19.72
C LYS A 287 -34.50 -7.02 19.61
N ALA A 288 -33.36 -7.40 19.06
CA ALA A 288 -33.04 -8.78 18.72
C ALA A 288 -32.84 -9.68 19.93
N TRP A 289 -32.59 -9.13 21.13
CA TRP A 289 -32.59 -9.91 22.36
C TRP A 289 -33.98 -10.23 22.92
N LYS A 290 -35.01 -9.49 22.47
CA LYS A 290 -36.41 -9.69 22.94
C LYS A 290 -37.15 -10.72 22.10
N LYS A 291 -36.86 -10.75 20.79
CA LYS A 291 -37.44 -11.66 19.81
C LYS A 291 -36.62 -11.66 18.53
N PRO A 292 -36.67 -12.74 17.71
CA PRO A 292 -36.03 -12.75 16.40
C PRO A 292 -36.52 -11.58 15.53
N ILE A 293 -35.58 -10.88 14.91
CA ILE A 293 -35.86 -9.73 14.04
C ILE A 293 -35.61 -10.12 12.60
N LYS A 294 -36.62 -9.92 11.75
CA LYS A 294 -36.48 -10.07 10.31
C LYS A 294 -35.54 -9.00 9.77
N CYS A 295 -34.53 -9.45 9.05
CA CYS A 295 -33.52 -8.64 8.41
C CYS A 295 -33.67 -8.74 6.89
N ASP A 296 -33.32 -7.66 6.19
CA ASP A 296 -33.12 -7.76 4.75
C ASP A 296 -31.85 -8.56 4.44
N LYS A 297 -31.75 -9.02 3.20
CA LYS A 297 -30.68 -9.89 2.72
C LYS A 297 -29.29 -9.30 2.97
N GLU A 298 -29.15 -7.98 2.81
CA GLU A 298 -27.87 -7.29 2.95
C GLU A 298 -27.33 -7.38 4.38
N ILE A 299 -28.04 -6.86 5.38
CA ILE A 299 -27.54 -6.87 6.76
C ILE A 299 -27.43 -8.31 7.30
N PHE A 300 -28.31 -9.20 6.86
CA PHE A 300 -28.24 -10.61 7.20
C PHE A 300 -26.96 -11.26 6.67
N ASN A 301 -26.60 -10.99 5.41
CA ASN A 301 -25.39 -11.53 4.79
C ASN A 301 -24.14 -10.99 5.47
N ILE A 302 -24.09 -9.69 5.80
CA ILE A 302 -22.96 -9.11 6.53
C ILE A 302 -22.77 -9.83 7.87
N VAL A 303 -23.83 -9.96 8.67
CA VAL A 303 -23.76 -10.66 9.97
C VAL A 303 -23.41 -12.14 9.81
N LYS A 304 -23.94 -12.82 8.78
CA LYS A 304 -23.61 -14.21 8.47
C LYS A 304 -22.14 -14.38 8.09
N SER A 305 -21.59 -13.50 7.27
CA SER A 305 -20.18 -13.50 6.88
C SER A 305 -19.29 -13.18 8.07
N SER A 306 -19.64 -12.19 8.90
CA SER A 306 -18.93 -11.92 10.15
C SER A 306 -18.93 -13.13 11.09
N LEU A 307 -20.06 -13.82 11.23
CA LEU A 307 -20.15 -15.05 12.02
C LEU A 307 -19.28 -16.19 11.48
N HIS A 308 -19.09 -16.27 10.16
CA HIS A 308 -18.15 -17.22 9.57
C HIS A 308 -16.72 -16.89 10.04
N HIS A 309 -16.30 -15.63 9.94
CA HIS A 309 -14.99 -15.17 10.41
C HIS A 309 -14.80 -15.37 11.92
N SER A 310 -15.83 -15.13 12.73
CA SER A 310 -15.77 -15.43 14.17
C SER A 310 -15.60 -16.90 14.47
N LYS A 311 -16.18 -17.80 13.67
CA LYS A 311 -16.03 -19.26 13.87
C LYS A 311 -14.65 -19.75 13.50
N ILE A 312 -14.14 -19.36 12.33
CA ILE A 312 -12.84 -19.82 11.85
C ILE A 312 -11.69 -19.26 12.69
N THR A 313 -11.85 -18.05 13.24
CA THR A 313 -10.89 -17.44 14.18
C THR A 313 -11.12 -17.85 15.63
N ASN A 314 -12.08 -18.74 15.91
CA ASN A 314 -12.47 -19.16 17.25
C ASN A 314 -12.78 -18.00 18.22
N GLY A 315 -13.41 -16.94 17.73
CA GLY A 315 -13.75 -15.73 18.49
C GLY A 315 -12.64 -14.68 18.54
N GLY A 316 -11.55 -14.90 17.80
CA GLY A 316 -10.51 -13.90 17.58
C GLY A 316 -11.02 -12.62 16.94
N PHE A 317 -11.85 -12.79 15.90
CA PHE A 317 -12.71 -11.74 15.35
C PHE A 317 -14.12 -11.89 15.91
N ASP A 318 -14.69 -10.82 16.49
CA ASP A 318 -16.04 -10.89 17.07
C ASP A 318 -16.80 -9.57 16.94
N ILE A 319 -17.94 -9.60 16.27
CA ILE A 319 -18.83 -8.44 16.08
C ILE A 319 -19.75 -8.18 17.28
N THR A 320 -19.57 -8.84 18.43
CA THR A 320 -20.43 -8.67 19.62
C THR A 320 -19.88 -7.76 20.70
N GLU A 321 -18.78 -7.06 20.41
CA GLU A 321 -18.12 -6.13 21.34
C GLU A 321 -18.87 -4.81 21.54
N GLY A 322 -19.98 -4.57 20.82
CA GLY A 322 -20.63 -3.26 20.79
C GLY A 322 -21.07 -2.70 22.14
N SER A 323 -21.41 -3.56 23.11
CA SER A 323 -21.73 -3.09 24.47
C SER A 323 -20.51 -2.62 25.25
N LEU A 324 -19.37 -3.28 25.06
CA LEU A 324 -18.10 -2.87 25.65
C LEU A 324 -17.67 -1.54 25.04
N THR A 325 -17.65 -1.43 23.72
CA THR A 325 -17.22 -0.21 23.03
C THR A 325 -18.13 0.98 23.29
N GLU A 326 -19.45 0.77 23.38
CA GLU A 326 -20.40 1.83 23.73
C GLU A 326 -20.15 2.35 25.15
N GLU A 327 -19.88 1.48 26.12
CA GLU A 327 -19.66 1.90 27.50
C GLU A 327 -18.31 2.61 27.66
N LEU A 328 -17.26 2.13 26.99
CA LEU A 328 -15.96 2.81 26.92
C LEU A 328 -16.08 4.21 26.29
N SER A 329 -16.86 4.36 25.22
CA SER A 329 -17.03 5.66 24.54
C SER A 329 -17.75 6.72 25.36
N LYS A 330 -18.50 6.33 26.40
CA LYS A 330 -19.22 7.29 27.26
C LYS A 330 -18.30 8.00 28.24
N GLY A 331 -17.06 7.53 28.43
CA GLY A 331 -16.12 8.08 29.41
C GLY A 331 -16.68 8.09 30.84
N THR A 332 -17.71 7.29 31.12
CA THR A 332 -18.38 7.32 32.42
C THR A 332 -17.50 6.67 33.47
N LYS A 333 -17.37 7.32 34.64
CA LYS A 333 -16.82 6.79 35.91
C LYS A 333 -17.45 5.45 36.40
N ARG A 334 -18.21 4.76 35.58
CA ARG A 334 -18.94 3.52 35.89
C ARG A 334 -18.15 2.27 35.53
N LEU A 335 -17.13 2.38 34.69
CA LEU A 335 -16.19 1.29 34.44
C LEU A 335 -14.98 1.48 35.35
N ARG A 336 -15.16 1.50 36.67
CA ARG A 336 -14.04 1.70 37.60
C ARG A 336 -13.42 0.38 38.04
N GLU A 337 -14.24 -0.66 38.16
CA GLU A 337 -13.84 -1.94 38.72
C GLU A 337 -14.06 -3.10 37.73
N PRO A 338 -13.25 -4.18 37.78
CA PRO A 338 -13.40 -5.35 36.92
C PRO A 338 -14.82 -5.96 36.92
N GLU A 339 -15.54 -5.86 38.04
CA GLU A 339 -16.90 -6.38 38.21
C GLU A 339 -17.94 -5.65 37.36
N ASP A 340 -17.70 -4.38 37.00
CA ASP A 340 -18.58 -3.59 36.14
C ASP A 340 -18.50 -4.04 34.67
N ILE A 341 -17.36 -4.62 34.28
CA ILE A 341 -17.04 -4.99 32.88
C ILE A 341 -17.26 -6.49 32.63
N ALA A 342 -17.08 -7.34 33.64
CA ALA A 342 -17.23 -8.79 33.51
C ALA A 342 -18.55 -9.24 32.84
N PRO A 343 -19.73 -8.65 33.13
CA PRO A 343 -20.96 -9.00 32.43
C PRO A 343 -20.97 -8.61 30.95
N LEU A 344 -20.29 -7.54 30.57
CA LEU A 344 -20.17 -7.09 29.18
C LEU A 344 -19.24 -8.02 28.39
N LEU A 345 -18.14 -8.45 28.99
CA LEU A 345 -17.21 -9.43 28.42
C LEU A 345 -17.87 -10.79 28.22
N ALA A 346 -18.65 -11.26 29.20
CA ALA A 346 -19.39 -12.52 29.08
C ALA A 346 -20.43 -12.49 27.94
N ALA A 347 -21.01 -11.31 27.67
CA ALA A 347 -21.98 -11.12 26.60
C ALA A 347 -21.34 -10.93 25.21
N ALA A 348 -20.06 -10.54 25.15
CA ALA A 348 -19.28 -10.33 23.94
C ALA A 348 -18.73 -11.66 23.38
N THR A 349 -19.65 -12.52 22.95
CA THR A 349 -19.33 -13.72 22.18
C THR A 349 -20.28 -13.92 21.00
N TYR A 350 -19.74 -14.22 19.82
CA TYR A 350 -20.49 -14.53 18.61
C TYR A 350 -21.47 -15.70 18.78
N LYS A 351 -21.24 -16.57 19.78
CA LYS A 351 -22.13 -17.67 20.15
C LYS A 351 -23.49 -17.18 20.66
N ASN A 352 -23.59 -15.91 21.05
CA ASN A 352 -24.85 -15.28 21.42
C ASN A 352 -25.67 -14.81 20.21
N ILE A 353 -25.16 -14.94 18.98
CA ILE A 353 -25.92 -14.60 17.78
C ILE A 353 -26.53 -15.88 17.20
N ALA A 354 -27.86 -15.96 17.21
CA ALA A 354 -28.62 -16.97 16.48
C ALA A 354 -29.15 -16.39 15.17
N ILE A 355 -28.88 -17.08 14.06
CA ILE A 355 -29.40 -16.72 12.73
C ILE A 355 -30.27 -17.85 12.20
N ASP A 356 -31.41 -17.49 11.61
CA ASP A 356 -32.27 -18.41 10.86
C ASP A 356 -32.35 -17.95 9.40
N THR A 357 -31.97 -18.83 8.48
CA THR A 357 -31.77 -18.49 7.06
C THR A 357 -33.01 -18.80 6.26
N ASN A 358 -33.47 -17.82 5.48
CA ASN A 358 -34.38 -18.04 4.36
C ASN A 358 -33.65 -17.64 3.07
N GLU A 359 -33.11 -18.63 2.36
CA GLU A 359 -32.14 -18.46 1.25
C GLU A 359 -32.57 -17.42 0.20
N ASN A 360 -33.87 -17.22 0.00
CA ASN A 360 -34.42 -16.31 -1.01
C ASN A 360 -34.86 -14.93 -0.49
N ALA A 361 -34.96 -14.72 0.84
CA ALA A 361 -35.56 -13.52 1.43
C ALA A 361 -34.75 -12.88 2.57
N GLY A 362 -33.55 -13.37 2.86
CA GLY A 362 -32.73 -12.94 4.00
C GLY A 362 -32.90 -13.89 5.18
N GLY A 363 -33.17 -13.37 6.37
CA GLY A 363 -33.32 -14.23 7.54
C GLY A 363 -33.72 -13.47 8.79
N THR A 364 -33.69 -14.17 9.93
CA THR A 364 -33.89 -13.54 11.24
C THR A 364 -32.62 -13.58 12.06
N ILE A 365 -32.40 -12.55 12.87
CA ILE A 365 -31.31 -12.45 13.84
C ILE A 365 -31.92 -12.36 15.24
N PHE A 366 -31.42 -13.18 16.15
CA PHE A 366 -31.75 -13.18 17.57
C PHE A 366 -30.46 -13.11 18.41
N LEU A 367 -30.49 -12.36 19.51
CA LEU A 367 -29.38 -12.22 20.44
C LEU A 367 -29.75 -12.93 21.75
N ASN A 368 -28.99 -13.96 22.13
CA ASN A 368 -29.31 -14.81 23.28
C ASN A 368 -29.11 -14.10 24.63
N ASP A 369 -28.35 -13.00 24.66
CA ASP A 369 -28.15 -12.16 25.84
C ASP A 369 -28.62 -10.72 25.57
N LYS A 370 -29.30 -10.12 26.56
CA LYS A 370 -29.75 -8.71 26.53
C LYS A 370 -28.60 -7.71 26.46
N GLN A 371 -27.41 -8.10 26.90
CA GLN A 371 -26.19 -7.30 26.89
C GLN A 371 -25.39 -7.49 25.61
N THR A 372 -25.67 -8.49 24.77
CA THR A 372 -25.02 -8.59 23.47
C THR A 372 -25.50 -7.45 22.57
N LYS A 373 -24.54 -6.70 22.01
CA LYS A 373 -24.79 -5.71 20.96
C LYS A 373 -23.81 -5.94 19.83
N LEU A 374 -24.34 -5.90 18.61
CA LEU A 374 -23.55 -6.00 17.42
C LEU A 374 -22.81 -4.69 17.13
N ASP A 375 -21.54 -4.81 16.79
CA ASP A 375 -20.69 -3.77 16.23
C ASP A 375 -20.02 -4.31 14.97
N LEU A 376 -20.24 -3.63 13.86
CA LEU A 376 -19.71 -4.01 12.55
C LEU A 376 -18.48 -3.18 12.18
N SER A 377 -17.96 -2.34 13.08
CA SER A 377 -16.80 -1.49 12.84
C SER A 377 -15.60 -2.25 12.25
N LEU A 378 -15.36 -3.49 12.68
CA LEU A 378 -14.28 -4.35 12.21
C LEU A 378 -14.40 -4.86 10.75
N VAL A 379 -15.53 -4.61 10.08
CA VAL A 379 -15.77 -5.04 8.68
C VAL A 379 -16.52 -3.99 7.85
N ALA A 380 -16.95 -2.90 8.47
CA ALA A 380 -17.78 -1.90 7.83
C ALA A 380 -17.00 -1.19 6.72
N ASN A 381 -15.72 -0.92 6.96
CA ASN A 381 -14.87 -0.24 5.98
C ASN A 381 -14.65 -1.13 4.77
N GLY A 382 -14.26 -2.40 4.98
CA GLY A 382 -14.13 -3.39 3.91
C GLY A 382 -15.42 -3.56 3.09
N TYR A 383 -16.58 -3.68 3.76
CA TYR A 383 -17.85 -3.77 3.06
C TYR A 383 -18.16 -2.54 2.18
N VAL A 384 -17.92 -1.34 2.71
CA VAL A 384 -18.12 -0.08 1.97
C VAL A 384 -17.19 0.01 0.77
N VAL A 385 -15.91 -0.32 0.94
CA VAL A 385 -14.89 -0.33 -0.12
C VAL A 385 -15.30 -1.27 -1.25
N ASP A 386 -15.75 -2.49 -0.93
CA ASP A 386 -16.23 -3.45 -1.93
C ASP A 386 -17.45 -2.94 -2.71
N ASN A 387 -18.41 -2.33 -2.04
CA ASN A 387 -19.59 -1.74 -2.69
C ASN A 387 -19.23 -0.55 -3.58
N ILE A 388 -18.24 0.26 -3.18
CA ILE A 388 -17.73 1.35 -4.02
C ILE A 388 -17.12 0.75 -5.30
N ILE A 389 -16.22 -0.24 -5.19
CA ILE A 389 -15.60 -0.90 -6.35
C ILE A 389 -16.66 -1.43 -7.31
N GLU A 390 -17.66 -2.16 -6.81
CA GLU A 390 -18.77 -2.67 -7.63
C GLU A 390 -19.54 -1.54 -8.33
N ILE A 391 -19.78 -0.41 -7.65
CA ILE A 391 -20.39 0.76 -8.27
C ILE A 391 -19.48 1.34 -9.36
N LEU A 392 -18.19 1.45 -9.13
CA LEU A 392 -17.24 1.97 -10.13
C LEU A 392 -17.24 1.07 -11.38
N GLU A 393 -17.12 -0.25 -11.20
CA GLU A 393 -17.19 -1.25 -12.28
C GLU A 393 -18.48 -1.13 -13.09
N ASN A 394 -19.63 -1.08 -12.41
CA ASN A 394 -20.94 -0.93 -13.06
C ASN A 394 -21.13 0.41 -13.78
N ASN A 395 -20.27 1.40 -13.54
CA ASN A 395 -20.23 2.67 -14.25
C ASN A 395 -19.14 2.72 -15.34
N GLY A 396 -18.55 1.58 -15.68
CA GLY A 396 -17.53 1.47 -16.72
C GLY A 396 -16.17 2.05 -16.34
N ILE A 397 -15.88 2.13 -15.03
CA ILE A 397 -14.54 2.44 -14.55
C ILE A 397 -13.75 1.14 -14.49
N SER A 398 -12.54 1.14 -15.07
CA SER A 398 -11.66 -0.04 -15.10
C SER A 398 -10.39 0.12 -14.26
N HIS A 399 -10.12 1.33 -13.79
CA HIS A 399 -8.90 1.68 -13.05
C HIS A 399 -9.28 2.56 -11.85
N ALA A 400 -9.13 2.01 -10.65
CA ALA A 400 -9.43 2.74 -9.43
C ALA A 400 -8.64 2.23 -8.22
N LEU A 401 -8.44 3.13 -7.26
CA LEU A 401 -8.04 2.81 -5.89
C LEU A 401 -9.08 3.43 -4.96
N VAL A 402 -9.57 2.63 -4.03
CA VAL A 402 -10.48 3.06 -2.96
C VAL A 402 -9.79 2.77 -1.64
N ASN A 403 -9.69 3.78 -0.77
CA ASN A 403 -9.16 3.68 0.59
C ASN A 403 -10.23 4.13 1.57
N PHE A 404 -10.47 3.37 2.64
CA PHE A 404 -11.29 3.79 3.75
C PHE A 404 -10.65 3.35 5.06
N GLY A 405 -10.05 4.30 5.78
CA GLY A 405 -9.44 4.05 7.09
C GLY A 405 -8.29 3.03 7.10
N GLY A 406 -7.55 2.90 5.99
CA GLY A 406 -6.48 1.90 5.85
C GLY A 406 -6.94 0.56 5.25
N VAL A 407 -8.22 0.43 4.93
CA VAL A 407 -8.73 -0.65 4.09
C VAL A 407 -8.76 -0.19 2.64
N ILE A 408 -7.91 -0.78 1.82
CA ILE A 408 -7.65 -0.36 0.46
C ILE A 408 -8.09 -1.47 -0.49
N ARG A 409 -8.81 -1.13 -1.56
CA ARG A 409 -9.04 -2.04 -2.68
C ARG A 409 -8.67 -1.36 -3.98
N VAL A 410 -8.02 -2.11 -4.86
CA VAL A 410 -7.61 -1.63 -6.17
C VAL A 410 -8.26 -2.44 -7.28
N MET A 411 -8.47 -1.78 -8.40
CA MET A 411 -8.96 -2.38 -9.63
C MET A 411 -8.11 -1.86 -10.79
N GLY A 412 -7.63 -2.78 -11.62
CA GLY A 412 -6.80 -2.46 -12.77
C GLY A 412 -5.46 -1.84 -12.38
N ASN A 413 -4.77 -1.28 -13.36
CA ASN A 413 -3.45 -0.70 -13.14
C ASN A 413 -3.53 0.80 -12.83
N PRO A 414 -2.60 1.37 -12.05
CA PRO A 414 -2.45 2.82 -11.91
C PRO A 414 -2.03 3.50 -13.23
N PRO A 415 -2.20 4.82 -13.36
CA PRO A 415 -1.71 5.57 -14.53
C PRO A 415 -0.20 5.41 -14.69
N GLY A 416 0.22 4.93 -15.86
CA GLY A 416 1.64 4.84 -16.22
C GLY A 416 2.44 3.77 -15.47
N ASP A 417 1.80 2.88 -14.71
CA ASP A 417 2.48 1.81 -13.97
C ASP A 417 1.64 0.52 -14.06
N THR A 418 2.23 -0.64 -13.78
CA THR A 418 1.59 -1.97 -13.95
C THR A 418 0.99 -2.52 -12.67
N VAL A 419 1.35 -1.97 -11.50
CA VAL A 419 0.83 -2.39 -10.19
C VAL A 419 0.68 -1.19 -9.27
N TRP A 420 -0.35 -1.19 -8.44
CA TRP A 420 -0.46 -0.25 -7.34
C TRP A 420 0.58 -0.58 -6.27
N ARG A 421 1.24 0.45 -5.75
CA ARG A 421 2.24 0.35 -4.68
C ARG A 421 1.66 0.95 -3.42
N ILE A 422 1.16 0.09 -2.54
CA ILE A 422 0.53 0.46 -1.29
C ILE A 422 1.59 0.43 -0.20
N ALA A 423 1.93 1.59 0.37
CA ALA A 423 2.92 1.68 1.43
C ALA A 423 2.36 1.10 2.73
N ILE A 424 3.15 0.24 3.41
CA ILE A 424 2.84 -0.19 4.77
C ILE A 424 3.57 0.76 5.73
N PRO A 425 2.84 1.55 6.54
CA PRO A 425 3.47 2.50 7.45
C PRO A 425 4.38 1.79 8.45
N ASP A 426 5.38 2.50 8.96
CA ASP A 426 6.15 2.03 10.11
C ASP A 426 5.39 2.38 11.40
N PRO A 427 4.98 1.40 12.22
CA PRO A 427 4.21 1.66 13.44
C PRO A 427 4.94 2.54 14.47
N LYS A 428 6.27 2.66 14.35
CA LYS A 428 7.10 3.50 15.23
C LYS A 428 7.38 4.87 14.64
N ASP A 429 7.17 5.05 13.33
CA ASP A 429 7.42 6.30 12.63
C ASP A 429 6.45 6.47 11.46
N ASN A 430 5.32 7.14 11.71
CA ASN A 430 4.25 7.38 10.73
C ASN A 430 4.72 8.12 9.46
N GLY A 431 5.92 8.71 9.43
CA GLY A 431 6.52 9.31 8.24
C GLY A 431 7.30 8.31 7.37
N LYS A 432 7.50 7.08 7.83
CA LYS A 432 8.24 6.01 7.17
C LYS A 432 7.31 4.84 6.81
N SER A 433 7.83 3.98 5.94
CA SER A 433 7.20 2.73 5.56
C SER A 433 8.18 1.58 5.78
N ILE A 434 7.69 0.46 6.27
CA ILE A 434 8.48 -0.78 6.40
C ILE A 434 8.61 -1.52 5.07
N GLY A 435 7.78 -1.17 4.09
CA GLY A 435 7.77 -1.74 2.74
C GLY A 435 6.54 -1.35 1.94
N PHE A 436 6.30 -2.08 0.85
CA PHE A 436 5.19 -1.84 -0.06
C PHE A 436 4.50 -3.16 -0.43
N ILE A 437 3.18 -3.15 -0.50
CA ILE A 437 2.37 -4.17 -1.15
C ILE A 437 2.18 -3.77 -2.61
N HIS A 438 2.54 -4.67 -3.52
CA HIS A 438 2.36 -4.50 -4.96
C HIS A 438 1.17 -5.34 -5.42
N THR A 439 0.14 -4.69 -5.95
CA THR A 439 -1.02 -5.41 -6.49
C THR A 439 -1.75 -4.62 -7.58
N SER A 440 -2.31 -5.30 -8.58
CA SER A 440 -3.19 -4.72 -9.60
C SER A 440 -4.67 -5.07 -9.40
N ASN A 441 -4.99 -5.94 -8.44
CA ASN A 441 -6.36 -6.30 -8.09
C ASN A 441 -6.44 -6.87 -6.66
N GLY A 442 -7.60 -6.76 -6.03
CA GLY A 442 -7.81 -7.21 -4.66
C GLY A 442 -7.58 -6.10 -3.64
N ALA A 443 -7.52 -6.49 -2.38
CA ALA A 443 -7.57 -5.58 -1.24
C ALA A 443 -6.42 -5.79 -0.26
N VAL A 444 -6.11 -4.73 0.47
CA VAL A 444 -5.12 -4.67 1.54
C VAL A 444 -5.77 -3.99 2.74
N ALA A 445 -5.69 -4.57 3.92
CA ALA A 445 -6.15 -3.94 5.15
C ALA A 445 -5.03 -3.94 6.19
N VAL A 446 -4.95 -2.87 6.97
CA VAL A 446 -3.97 -2.70 8.05
C VAL A 446 -4.72 -2.52 9.37
N SER A 447 -4.38 -3.31 10.38
CA SER A 447 -4.94 -3.24 11.73
C SER A 447 -3.82 -3.15 12.75
N GLY A 448 -3.70 -2.04 13.47
CA GLY A 448 -2.59 -1.83 14.43
C GLY A 448 -2.85 -0.80 15.53
N ASP A 449 -3.79 0.13 15.29
CA ASP A 449 -4.17 1.17 16.24
C ASP A 449 -5.50 0.87 16.97
N TYR A 450 -6.05 -0.34 16.84
CA TYR A 450 -7.32 -0.70 17.52
C TYR A 450 -7.18 -0.50 19.03
N GLU A 451 -6.01 -0.89 19.58
CA GLU A 451 -5.67 -0.57 20.95
C GLU A 451 -5.34 0.90 21.17
N LYS A 452 -4.76 1.72 20.28
CA LYS A 452 -4.63 3.18 20.58
C LYS A 452 -5.98 3.90 20.66
N MET A 453 -7.00 3.46 19.92
CA MET A 453 -8.38 3.94 20.07
C MET A 453 -9.04 3.46 21.38
N LEU A 454 -8.74 2.23 21.82
CA LEU A 454 -9.16 1.76 23.14
C LEU A 454 -8.31 2.40 24.27
N ILE A 455 -7.01 2.64 24.07
CA ILE A 455 -5.96 3.05 25.03
C ILE A 455 -5.90 4.55 25.23
N ASN A 456 -6.16 5.39 24.23
CA ASN A 456 -6.43 6.81 24.52
C ASN A 456 -7.67 6.94 25.40
N ASN A 457 -8.63 6.01 25.28
CA ASN A 457 -9.70 5.83 26.26
C ASN A 457 -9.29 4.99 27.49
N ARG A 458 -8.12 4.31 27.54
CA ARG A 458 -7.57 3.61 28.74
C ARG A 458 -6.55 4.43 29.54
N LYS A 459 -6.06 5.59 29.07
CA LYS A 459 -5.20 6.46 29.91
C LYS A 459 -5.95 7.00 31.14
N GLU A 460 -7.28 7.04 31.09
CA GLU A 460 -8.15 7.26 32.25
C GLU A 460 -8.48 5.97 33.05
N TYR A 461 -8.13 4.78 32.55
CA TYR A 461 -8.51 3.46 33.09
C TYR A 461 -7.31 2.49 33.15
N SER A 462 -6.14 2.99 33.52
CA SER A 462 -4.88 2.23 33.64
C SER A 462 -4.93 1.09 34.66
N HIS A 463 -6.03 0.94 35.40
CA HIS A 463 -6.31 -0.13 36.34
C HIS A 463 -7.03 -1.34 35.70
N ILE A 464 -7.45 -1.20 34.44
CA ILE A 464 -8.29 -2.15 33.68
C ILE A 464 -7.47 -2.81 32.55
N THR A 465 -6.18 -2.99 32.79
CA THR A 465 -5.23 -3.65 31.89
C THR A 465 -5.41 -5.17 31.85
N ASP A 466 -6.16 -5.74 32.81
CA ASP A 466 -6.47 -7.18 32.94
C ASP A 466 -7.93 -7.50 32.59
N LEU A 467 -8.50 -6.84 31.58
CA LEU A 467 -9.69 -7.41 30.95
C LEU A 467 -9.23 -8.68 30.25
N ASN A 468 -9.39 -9.82 30.95
CA ASN A 468 -9.43 -11.15 30.37
C ASN A 468 -10.57 -11.20 29.34
N LEU A 469 -10.41 -10.51 28.21
CA LEU A 469 -10.89 -10.97 26.93
C LEU A 469 -10.44 -12.43 26.90
N GLN A 470 -11.36 -13.37 26.74
CA GLN A 470 -11.06 -14.82 26.79
C GLN A 470 -10.25 -15.26 25.56
N ARG A 471 -9.22 -14.48 25.19
CA ARG A 471 -8.45 -14.50 23.96
C ARG A 471 -6.99 -14.20 24.33
N PRO A 472 -6.01 -14.93 23.79
CA PRO A 472 -4.62 -14.54 23.91
C PRO A 472 -4.42 -13.19 23.21
N PHE A 473 -3.75 -12.26 23.88
CA PHE A 473 -3.32 -10.97 23.34
C PHE A 473 -1.81 -10.89 23.46
N ASP A 474 -1.11 -10.62 22.35
CA ASP A 474 0.33 -10.36 22.37
C ASP A 474 0.55 -8.84 22.37
N ALA A 475 0.92 -8.30 23.53
CA ALA A 475 1.21 -6.87 23.69
C ALA A 475 2.37 -6.38 22.81
N ASN A 476 3.13 -7.30 22.20
CA ASN A 476 4.19 -6.97 21.27
C ASN A 476 3.71 -6.86 19.82
N LEU A 477 2.49 -7.32 19.47
CA LEU A 477 1.98 -7.20 18.10
C LEU A 477 1.54 -5.76 17.84
N LEU A 478 2.32 -5.03 17.05
CA LEU A 478 2.08 -3.63 16.71
C LEU A 478 1.01 -3.49 15.63
N GLU A 479 1.12 -4.24 14.54
CA GLU A 479 0.15 -4.20 13.44
C GLU A 479 0.07 -5.56 12.72
N ALA A 480 -1.07 -5.81 12.10
CA ALA A 480 -1.31 -6.89 11.16
C ALA A 480 -1.75 -6.31 9.81
N VAL A 481 -1.18 -6.81 8.71
CA VAL A 481 -1.54 -6.42 7.34
C VAL A 481 -2.00 -7.65 6.60
N VAL A 482 -3.16 -7.57 5.96
CA VAL A 482 -3.72 -8.69 5.18
C VAL A 482 -3.97 -8.25 3.75
N VAL A 483 -3.58 -9.11 2.80
CA VAL A 483 -3.96 -9.03 1.39
C VAL A 483 -5.02 -10.11 1.13
N ALA A 484 -6.13 -9.75 0.50
CA ALA A 484 -7.20 -10.69 0.16
C ALA A 484 -7.90 -10.30 -1.15
N SER A 485 -8.79 -11.16 -1.65
CA SER A 485 -9.57 -10.88 -2.87
C SER A 485 -10.58 -9.76 -2.68
N THR A 486 -11.17 -9.66 -1.48
CA THR A 486 -12.17 -8.64 -1.13
C THR A 486 -11.70 -7.80 0.05
N ALA A 487 -12.15 -6.54 0.10
CA ALA A 487 -11.84 -5.65 1.20
C ALA A 487 -12.52 -6.10 2.50
N PHE A 488 -13.72 -6.70 2.41
CA PHE A 488 -14.39 -7.31 3.57
C PHE A 488 -13.53 -8.40 4.24
N GLU A 489 -12.97 -9.31 3.45
CA GLU A 489 -12.10 -10.38 3.98
C GLU A 489 -10.80 -9.81 4.54
N ALA A 490 -10.16 -8.88 3.82
CA ALA A 490 -8.94 -8.25 4.30
C ALA A 490 -9.16 -7.56 5.67
N ASP A 491 -10.22 -6.77 5.81
CA ASP A 491 -10.59 -6.04 7.03
C ASP A 491 -10.90 -6.99 8.20
N ALA A 492 -11.72 -8.03 7.94
CA ALA A 492 -12.06 -9.03 8.95
C ALA A 492 -10.84 -9.81 9.45
N LEU A 493 -9.96 -10.23 8.53
CA LEU A 493 -8.79 -11.04 8.83
C LEU A 493 -7.67 -10.22 9.45
N SER A 494 -7.45 -8.96 9.05
CA SER A 494 -6.46 -8.09 9.69
C SER A 494 -6.88 -7.78 11.13
N ALA A 495 -8.17 -7.54 11.37
CA ALA A 495 -8.70 -7.38 12.73
C ALA A 495 -8.54 -8.67 13.55
N ALA A 496 -8.85 -9.83 12.97
CA ALA A 496 -8.66 -11.12 13.62
C ALA A 496 -7.18 -11.35 14.01
N ALA A 497 -6.27 -11.07 13.08
CA ALA A 497 -4.84 -11.23 13.24
C ALA A 497 -4.32 -10.40 14.40
N HIS A 498 -4.69 -9.13 14.41
CA HIS A 498 -4.28 -8.18 15.44
C HIS A 498 -4.88 -8.50 16.82
N LEU A 499 -6.16 -8.88 16.89
CA LEU A 499 -6.87 -9.10 18.17
C LEU A 499 -6.56 -10.43 18.85
N SER A 500 -6.19 -11.45 18.07
CA SER A 500 -6.01 -12.81 18.58
C SER A 500 -4.56 -13.12 18.92
N GLY A 501 -3.63 -12.21 18.53
CA GLY A 501 -2.21 -12.53 18.43
C GLY A 501 -2.05 -13.91 17.82
N LEU A 502 -2.55 -14.09 16.58
CA LEU A 502 -2.65 -15.41 15.93
C LEU A 502 -1.43 -16.22 16.31
N ASN A 503 -1.67 -17.37 16.95
CA ASN A 503 -0.61 -18.25 17.45
C ASN A 503 0.55 -18.24 16.46
N LYS A 504 1.77 -18.04 16.96
CA LYS A 504 3.07 -18.00 16.24
C LYS A 504 3.28 -19.05 15.14
N ASP A 505 2.40 -20.03 15.03
CA ASP A 505 2.31 -20.95 13.92
C ASP A 505 1.26 -20.38 12.94
N MET A 506 1.70 -19.70 11.87
CA MET A 506 0.96 -19.01 10.78
C MET A 506 -0.23 -19.75 10.12
N GLY A 507 -0.69 -20.87 10.67
CA GLY A 507 -1.67 -21.77 10.10
C GLY A 507 -3.10 -21.25 10.00
N LEU A 508 -3.47 -20.06 10.51
CA LEU A 508 -4.84 -19.55 10.33
C LEU A 508 -5.01 -18.73 9.04
N ILE A 509 -4.10 -17.81 8.72
CA ILE A 509 -4.13 -17.08 7.45
C ILE A 509 -3.89 -18.07 6.30
N ASP A 510 -2.93 -18.98 6.46
CA ASP A 510 -2.65 -20.04 5.48
C ASP A 510 -3.79 -21.09 5.34
N SER A 511 -4.68 -21.23 6.34
CA SER A 511 -5.83 -22.16 6.28
C SER A 511 -7.16 -21.49 5.94
N ILE A 512 -7.23 -20.15 6.04
CA ILE A 512 -8.39 -19.36 5.66
C ILE A 512 -8.07 -18.67 4.33
N SER A 513 -8.45 -19.32 3.24
CA SER A 513 -8.63 -18.72 1.91
C SER A 513 -7.37 -18.20 1.21
N ASP A 514 -7.56 -17.66 0.00
CA ASP A 514 -6.54 -17.01 -0.83
C ASP A 514 -6.07 -15.65 -0.24
N ALA A 515 -5.83 -15.60 1.07
CA ALA A 515 -5.41 -14.43 1.82
C ALA A 515 -3.98 -14.61 2.33
N GLU A 516 -3.25 -13.50 2.42
CA GLU A 516 -1.85 -13.47 2.81
C GLU A 516 -1.64 -12.42 3.91
N GLY A 517 -0.72 -12.69 4.85
CA GLY A 517 -0.56 -11.90 6.07
C GLY A 517 0.85 -11.38 6.32
N ILE A 518 0.93 -10.27 7.05
CA ILE A 518 2.13 -9.73 7.68
C ILE A 518 1.78 -9.40 9.13
N ASP A 519 2.54 -9.92 10.08
CA ASP A 519 2.47 -9.51 11.48
C ASP A 519 3.74 -8.75 11.85
N ILE A 520 3.57 -7.59 12.50
CA ILE A 520 4.63 -6.66 12.83
C ILE A 520 4.74 -6.57 14.34
N TYR A 521 5.83 -7.07 14.89
CA TYR A 521 6.06 -7.16 16.33
C TYR A 521 7.12 -6.16 16.83
N GLU A 522 6.96 -5.69 18.07
CA GLU A 522 8.00 -5.04 18.84
C GLU A 522 8.82 -6.07 19.63
N ARG A 523 10.13 -6.11 19.39
CA ARG A 523 11.04 -6.91 20.20
C ARG A 523 11.29 -6.25 21.55
N THR A 524 11.77 -7.02 22.53
CA THR A 524 12.14 -6.52 23.87
C THR A 524 13.22 -5.45 23.85
N ASP A 525 14.04 -5.39 22.80
CA ASP A 525 15.06 -4.36 22.59
C ASP A 525 14.55 -3.11 21.86
N GLY A 526 13.25 -3.04 21.58
CA GLY A 526 12.62 -1.94 20.85
C GLY A 526 12.85 -1.99 19.33
N SER A 527 13.37 -3.08 18.77
CA SER A 527 13.41 -3.28 17.32
C SER A 527 12.06 -3.82 16.78
N ILE A 528 11.88 -3.77 15.46
CA ILE A 528 10.70 -4.33 14.78
C ILE A 528 11.05 -5.69 14.19
N GLU A 529 10.27 -6.71 14.54
CA GLU A 529 10.21 -8.00 13.84
C GLU A 529 9.02 -8.01 12.87
N ILE A 530 9.21 -8.65 11.72
CA ILE A 530 8.16 -8.81 10.72
C ILE A 530 8.10 -10.30 10.37
N GLU A 531 6.93 -10.90 10.59
CA GLU A 531 6.59 -12.24 10.14
C GLU A 531 5.65 -12.12 8.92
N ILE A 532 5.85 -12.94 7.89
CA ILE A 532 5.07 -12.89 6.66
C ILE A 532 4.67 -14.31 6.25
N SER A 533 3.44 -14.48 5.75
CA SER A 533 3.03 -15.73 5.12
C SER A 533 3.82 -16.00 3.84
N ASP A 534 3.79 -17.25 3.38
CA ASP A 534 4.61 -17.66 2.23
C ASP A 534 4.17 -16.98 0.93
N GLY A 535 2.87 -16.86 0.66
CA GLY A 535 2.39 -16.18 -0.53
C GLY A 535 2.52 -14.66 -0.46
N MET A 536 2.56 -14.07 0.75
CA MET A 536 2.83 -12.64 0.94
C MET A 536 4.16 -12.20 0.32
N LYS A 537 5.15 -13.09 0.19
CA LYS A 537 6.43 -12.81 -0.49
C LYS A 537 6.27 -12.36 -1.94
N THR A 538 5.14 -12.69 -2.59
CA THR A 538 4.83 -12.26 -3.95
C THR A 538 4.29 -10.83 -4.01
N TYR A 539 3.69 -10.36 -2.92
CA TYR A 539 3.06 -9.04 -2.82
C TYR A 539 3.97 -8.02 -2.12
N PHE A 540 4.68 -8.43 -1.06
CA PHE A 540 5.40 -7.54 -0.16
C PHE A 540 6.86 -7.36 -0.53
N ILE A 541 7.27 -6.10 -0.71
CA ILE A 541 8.66 -5.69 -0.85
C ILE A 541 9.08 -4.92 0.40
N ARG A 542 9.87 -5.58 1.26
CA ARG A 542 10.44 -4.97 2.46
C ARG A 542 11.44 -3.87 2.11
N LYS A 543 11.35 -2.74 2.79
CA LYS A 543 12.37 -1.69 2.79
C LYS A 543 13.50 -2.13 3.73
N THR A 544 14.63 -2.62 3.19
CA THR A 544 15.77 -3.03 4.04
C THR A 544 16.48 -1.82 4.65
N GLU A 545 16.73 -1.84 5.97
CA GLU A 545 17.70 -0.94 6.61
C GLU A 545 19.12 -1.21 6.09
N PRO A 546 20.04 -0.22 6.12
CA PRO A 546 21.45 -0.46 5.83
C PRO A 546 22.05 -1.39 6.89
N ILE A 547 22.75 -2.44 6.44
CA ILE A 547 23.61 -3.25 7.31
C ILE A 547 24.58 -2.31 8.03
N SER A 548 24.45 -2.14 9.34
CA SER A 548 25.45 -1.47 10.16
C SER A 548 26.80 -2.17 9.92
N PRO A 549 27.89 -1.44 9.59
CA PRO A 549 29.18 -2.07 9.44
C PRO A 549 29.56 -2.68 10.79
N GLN A 550 29.64 -4.01 10.85
CA GLN A 550 30.26 -4.70 11.97
C GLN A 550 31.65 -4.06 12.16
N ARG A 551 31.86 -3.45 13.33
CA ARG A 551 33.19 -3.03 13.77
C ARG A 551 34.04 -4.29 13.86
N THR A 552 34.76 -4.62 12.78
CA THR A 552 35.91 -5.51 12.86
C THR A 552 36.92 -4.82 13.77
N ARG A 553 37.14 -5.38 14.96
CA ARG A 553 38.27 -4.99 15.81
C ARG A 553 39.55 -5.08 14.97
N PRO A 554 40.44 -4.08 14.98
CA PRO A 554 41.75 -4.25 14.38
C PRO A 554 42.49 -5.32 15.18
N ALA A 555 42.93 -6.38 14.49
CA ALA A 555 43.92 -7.29 15.04
C ALA A 555 45.22 -6.49 15.22
N CYS A 556 45.76 -6.51 16.44
CA CYS A 556 47.12 -6.07 16.71
C CYS A 556 48.09 -6.84 15.80
N ALA A 557 48.98 -6.11 15.12
CA ALA A 557 50.29 -6.61 14.73
C ALA A 557 51.26 -5.44 14.53
N PHE A 558 52.23 -5.41 15.46
CA PHE A 558 53.47 -4.62 15.57
C PHE A 558 53.39 -3.16 16.04
#